data_AF-A0AAD5QVE7-F1
#
_entry.id   AF-A0AAD5QVE7-F1
#
_cell.length_a   1.000
_cell.length_b   1.000
_cell.length_c   1.000
_cell.angle_alpha   90.00
_cell.angle_beta   90.00
_cell.angle_gamma   90.00
#
_symmetry.space_group_name_H-M   'P 1'
#
loop_
_entity.id
_entity.type
_entity.pdbx_description
1 polymer ?
#
loop_
_entity_poly.entity_id
_entity_poly.type
_entity_poly.pdbx_seq_one_letter_code
_entity_poly.pdbx_strand_id
1 'polypeptide(L)'
;MSSESLSFIVQNLNSPPFNCNTSLIAFDLWSPTTLLQQLSDVISWITQTNNIDVTKETAEETALRILYQLKILKYKPPSDIEELEEWRAGLVEGAKRSIYPVLLYIFSNIDMLKQRAYLAKFLVKETHARVMDVQQDSMLIEDIRSDLKAMEVEKEVLARKIEKTFKKIQNLPSLERQMAAASELRLQKERQGELNMQRSEQRDGIIHAEKKLQRLKDQLNELRIASENIDPSNMIAQLQDEIMTNKYLVDTKLSKEIEHMRQVVGELARVYNMPAIDQSDISKLQTEVDAKTNKIMLLEKERDKTEENTDENFSIFRHQAATVERRKNTIAQKLQEARQELSRLEQHVEQKKQVLKSTTGSEVMSAHQFKMYVNRVRDKKGAYKKKKMNIEELQTEREVLLRTMDLLAKKFEALKEKIENMGGEVLENQSISTVRRPRTAAPKSSNVEELKTLVKELMHDLDERREQISVLKKAHKGRQDEFNEENDLVRGKQAEYERRHAQVESGYEELKQMVDSMEQRQEVAVKTIPDLEQQIADVDSKLEVLDGGDPENEETQLKIQLEEEQHLSEQLAQRSSSDVGDLNAARQQMLMWRGLLTMFEAKIFTTKEKIHGNMEHSLGD
;
A
#
# COMPACT_ATOMS: atom_id res chain seq x y z
N MET A 1 28.37 -38.98 13.04
CA MET A 1 26.97 -39.04 13.49
C MET A 1 26.89 -38.45 14.89
N SER A 2 25.89 -37.63 15.20
CA SER A 2 25.68 -37.07 16.55
C SER A 2 24.96 -38.08 17.46
N SER A 3 25.09 -37.91 18.78
CA SER A 3 24.41 -38.75 19.80
C SER A 3 22.88 -38.72 19.63
N GLU A 4 22.33 -37.58 19.22
CA GLU A 4 20.91 -37.39 18.94
C GLU A 4 20.42 -38.28 17.78
N SER A 5 21.20 -38.44 16.71
CA SER A 5 20.85 -39.31 15.59
C SER A 5 20.81 -40.79 16.00
N LEU A 6 21.70 -41.22 16.89
CA LEU A 6 21.71 -42.59 17.42
C LEU A 6 20.50 -42.82 18.35
N SER A 7 20.19 -41.86 19.22
CA SER A 7 18.99 -41.91 20.07
C SER A 7 17.71 -41.99 19.25
N PHE A 8 17.63 -41.23 18.15
CA PHE A 8 16.49 -41.25 17.24
C PHE A 8 16.31 -42.62 16.55
N ILE A 9 17.40 -43.24 16.09
CA ILE A 9 17.35 -44.58 15.49
C ILE A 9 16.86 -45.62 16.52
N VAL A 10 17.40 -45.60 17.74
CA VAL A 10 17.04 -46.54 18.81
C VAL A 10 15.58 -46.36 19.23
N GLN A 11 15.09 -45.12 19.34
CA GLN A 11 13.68 -44.84 19.67
C GLN A 11 12.72 -45.43 18.62
N ASN A 12 13.07 -45.30 17.34
CA ASN A 12 12.24 -45.85 16.25
C ASN A 12 12.33 -47.40 16.17
N LEU A 13 13.49 -48.00 16.45
CA LEU A 13 13.63 -49.46 16.54
C LEU A 13 12.91 -50.08 17.75
N ASN A 14 12.73 -49.31 18.83
CA ASN A 14 11.96 -49.73 20.00
C ASN A 14 10.46 -49.53 19.84
N SER A 15 10.04 -48.75 18.84
CA SER A 15 8.62 -48.52 18.55
C SER A 15 8.05 -49.68 17.72
N PRO A 16 6.71 -49.88 17.71
CA PRO A 16 6.08 -50.89 16.85
C PRO A 16 6.41 -50.63 15.37
N PRO A 17 6.73 -51.66 14.56
CA PRO A 17 6.55 -53.10 14.79
C PRO A 17 7.78 -53.87 15.30
N PHE A 18 8.95 -53.22 15.46
CA PHE A 18 10.22 -53.93 15.70
C PHE A 18 10.44 -54.29 17.18
N ASN A 19 9.99 -53.43 18.11
CA ASN A 19 10.01 -53.68 19.56
C ASN A 19 11.33 -54.28 20.08
N CYS A 20 12.47 -53.81 19.56
CA CYS A 20 13.78 -54.41 19.84
C CYS A 20 14.24 -54.20 21.31
N ASN A 21 13.56 -53.34 22.08
CA ASN A 21 13.82 -53.04 23.49
C ASN A 21 15.31 -52.81 23.82
N THR A 22 16.02 -52.11 22.93
CA THR A 22 17.46 -51.87 23.06
C THR A 22 17.79 -50.52 23.68
N SER A 23 18.85 -50.50 24.48
CA SER A 23 19.45 -49.26 24.98
C SER A 23 20.49 -48.74 23.99
N LEU A 24 20.81 -47.45 24.07
CA LEU A 24 21.80 -46.79 23.20
C LEU A 24 23.18 -47.47 23.26
N ILE A 25 23.56 -48.01 24.42
CA ILE A 25 24.80 -48.75 24.65
C ILE A 25 24.73 -50.15 24.01
N ALA A 26 23.60 -50.84 24.15
CA ALA A 26 23.41 -52.17 23.56
C ALA A 26 23.39 -52.10 22.03
N PHE A 27 22.78 -51.08 21.45
CA PHE A 27 22.72 -50.85 20.00
C PHE A 27 24.11 -50.57 19.39
N ASP A 28 24.98 -49.84 20.09
CA ASP A 28 26.36 -49.62 19.64
C ASP A 28 27.23 -50.89 19.80
N LEU A 29 26.82 -51.90 20.57
CA LEU A 29 27.54 -53.17 20.71
C LEU A 29 27.08 -54.26 19.73
N TRP A 30 26.15 -53.96 18.84
CA TRP A 30 25.63 -54.94 17.88
C TRP A 30 26.69 -55.43 16.89
N SER A 31 26.65 -56.73 16.59
CA SER A 31 27.51 -57.32 15.57
C SER A 31 27.12 -56.82 14.17
N PRO A 32 28.07 -56.76 13.21
CA PRO A 32 27.77 -56.34 11.84
C PRO A 32 26.67 -57.18 11.17
N THR A 33 26.61 -58.48 11.48
CA THR A 33 25.56 -59.40 11.01
C THR A 33 24.18 -59.07 11.58
N THR A 34 24.11 -58.75 12.87
CA THR A 34 22.86 -58.35 13.52
C THR A 34 22.37 -57.01 12.97
N LEU A 35 23.28 -56.06 12.78
CA LEU A 35 22.96 -54.74 12.25
C LEU A 35 22.46 -54.81 10.79
N LEU A 36 23.06 -55.67 9.97
CA LEU A 36 22.63 -55.92 8.60
C LEU A 36 21.27 -56.62 8.52
N GLN A 37 21.01 -57.59 9.42
CA GLN A 37 19.69 -58.23 9.52
C GLN A 37 18.61 -57.20 9.88
N GLN A 38 18.88 -56.35 10.86
CA GLN A 38 17.94 -55.32 11.29
C GLN A 38 17.68 -54.29 10.19
N LEU A 39 18.70 -53.91 9.41
CA LEU A 39 18.51 -53.09 8.22
C LEU A 39 17.63 -53.80 7.17
N SER A 40 17.86 -55.10 6.93
CA SER A 40 17.05 -55.91 6.00
C SER A 40 15.58 -56.00 6.45
N ASP A 41 15.33 -56.18 7.75
CA ASP A 41 13.98 -56.24 8.32
C ASP A 41 13.27 -54.88 8.21
N VAL A 42 13.99 -53.78 8.48
CA VAL A 42 13.46 -52.41 8.34
C VAL A 42 13.10 -52.09 6.89
N ILE A 43 13.95 -52.46 5.94
CA ILE A 43 13.67 -52.26 4.51
C ILE A 43 12.50 -53.16 4.04
N SER A 44 12.44 -54.41 4.52
CA SER A 44 11.35 -55.33 4.19
C SER A 44 10.01 -54.85 4.72
N TRP A 45 9.99 -54.26 5.92
CA TRP A 45 8.80 -53.63 6.49
C TRP A 45 8.30 -52.45 5.63
N ILE A 46 9.19 -51.57 5.18
CA ILE A 46 8.81 -50.41 4.37
C ILE A 46 8.36 -50.81 2.98
N THR A 47 9.04 -51.79 2.38
CA THR A 47 8.73 -52.26 1.04
C THR A 47 7.63 -53.32 1.00
N GLN A 48 7.11 -53.74 2.17
CA GLN A 48 6.13 -54.82 2.33
C GLN A 48 6.55 -56.10 1.58
N THR A 49 7.83 -56.44 1.65
CA THR A 49 8.39 -57.68 1.10
C THR A 49 8.58 -58.72 2.20
N ASN A 50 8.70 -59.99 1.84
CA ASN A 50 8.97 -61.05 2.82
C ASN A 50 10.28 -60.77 3.58
N ASN A 51 10.28 -61.03 4.89
CA ASN A 51 11.49 -60.95 5.69
C ASN A 51 12.45 -62.06 5.26
N ILE A 52 13.67 -61.67 4.90
CA ILE A 52 14.71 -62.59 4.46
C ILE A 52 15.81 -62.60 5.51
N ASP A 53 16.20 -63.81 5.90
CA ASP A 53 17.30 -64.07 6.82
C ASP A 53 18.63 -64.00 6.06
N VAL A 54 19.43 -62.98 6.38
CA VAL A 54 20.70 -62.65 5.73
C VAL A 54 21.74 -63.77 5.92
N THR A 55 21.57 -64.66 6.91
CA THR A 55 22.47 -65.81 7.12
C THR A 55 22.31 -66.92 6.08
N LYS A 56 21.23 -66.88 5.28
CA LYS A 56 20.90 -67.89 4.26
C LYS A 56 21.19 -67.42 2.83
N GLU A 57 21.53 -66.16 2.63
CA GLU A 57 21.88 -65.57 1.33
C GLU A 57 23.41 -65.41 1.20
N THR A 58 23.92 -65.38 -0.02
CA THR A 58 25.31 -64.94 -0.22
C THR A 58 25.43 -63.43 0.03
N ALA A 59 26.61 -62.98 0.43
CA ALA A 59 26.87 -61.57 0.72
C ALA A 59 26.60 -60.67 -0.51
N GLU A 60 26.86 -61.18 -1.72
CA GLU A 60 26.61 -60.48 -2.99
C GLU A 60 25.11 -60.35 -3.32
N GLU A 61 24.32 -61.41 -3.11
CA GLU A 61 22.87 -61.40 -3.33
C GLU A 61 22.16 -60.45 -2.35
N THR A 62 22.58 -60.46 -1.08
CA THR A 62 22.07 -59.54 -0.04
C THR A 62 22.35 -58.09 -0.43
N ALA A 63 23.57 -57.80 -0.90
CA ALA A 63 23.98 -56.46 -1.31
C ALA A 63 23.18 -55.94 -2.50
N LEU A 64 22.99 -56.77 -3.53
CA LEU A 64 22.20 -56.40 -4.71
C LEU A 64 20.73 -56.12 -4.35
N ARG A 65 20.14 -56.92 -3.47
CA ARG A 65 18.76 -56.73 -2.98
C ARG A 65 18.61 -55.42 -2.22
N ILE A 66 19.46 -55.17 -1.24
CA ILE A 66 19.42 -53.94 -0.43
C ILE A 66 19.67 -52.71 -1.32
N LEU A 67 20.66 -52.74 -2.22
CA LEU A 67 20.94 -51.63 -3.14
C LEU A 67 19.78 -51.36 -4.10
N TYR A 68 19.13 -52.41 -4.61
CA TYR A 68 17.94 -52.28 -5.46
C TYR A 68 16.78 -51.63 -4.70
N GLN A 69 16.51 -52.06 -3.46
CA GLN A 69 15.48 -51.47 -2.60
C GLN A 69 15.81 -50.02 -2.24
N LEU A 70 17.07 -49.70 -1.91
CA LEU A 70 17.50 -48.32 -1.66
C LEU A 70 17.37 -47.42 -2.90
N LYS A 71 17.57 -47.97 -4.11
CA LYS A 71 17.32 -47.26 -5.38
C LYS A 71 15.84 -46.94 -5.57
N ILE A 72 14.93 -47.85 -5.21
CA ILE A 72 13.47 -47.61 -5.21
C ILE A 72 13.11 -46.50 -4.22
N LEU A 73 13.71 -46.54 -3.02
CA LEU A 73 13.52 -45.54 -1.97
C LEU A 73 14.20 -44.18 -2.28
N LYS A 74 14.98 -44.11 -3.38
CA LYS A 74 15.78 -42.96 -3.83
C LYS A 74 16.75 -42.44 -2.77
N TYR A 75 17.38 -43.35 -2.03
CA TYR A 75 18.50 -42.99 -1.16
C TYR A 75 19.65 -42.45 -2.01
N LYS A 76 20.27 -41.34 -1.59
CA LYS A 76 21.41 -40.72 -2.27
C LYS A 76 22.71 -41.26 -1.69
N PRO A 77 23.46 -42.10 -2.41
CA PRO A 77 24.76 -42.56 -1.92
C PRO A 77 25.81 -41.43 -1.98
N PRO A 78 26.98 -41.60 -1.34
CA PRO A 78 28.10 -40.66 -1.45
C PRO A 78 28.48 -40.34 -2.90
N SER A 79 28.91 -39.10 -3.16
CA SER A 79 29.15 -38.60 -4.53
C SER A 79 30.55 -38.93 -5.06
N ASP A 80 31.52 -39.13 -4.17
CA ASP A 80 32.89 -39.48 -4.55
C ASP A 80 33.03 -40.98 -4.85
N ILE A 81 33.77 -41.31 -5.90
CA ILE A 81 33.88 -42.68 -6.44
C ILE A 81 34.56 -43.62 -5.43
N GLU A 82 35.62 -43.17 -4.77
CA GLU A 82 36.34 -43.95 -3.74
C GLU A 82 35.46 -44.18 -2.50
N GLU A 83 34.76 -43.14 -2.04
CA GLU A 83 33.83 -43.25 -0.91
C GLU A 83 32.60 -44.11 -1.23
N LEU A 84 32.18 -44.15 -2.49
CA LEU A 84 31.07 -44.98 -2.96
C LEU A 84 31.44 -46.46 -2.97
N GLU A 85 32.67 -46.80 -3.37
CA GLU A 85 33.20 -48.16 -3.30
C GLU A 85 33.38 -48.62 -1.85
N GLU A 86 33.94 -47.76 -0.99
CA GLU A 86 34.06 -48.01 0.46
C GLU A 86 32.68 -48.17 1.11
N TRP A 87 31.69 -47.33 0.75
CA TRP A 87 30.33 -47.42 1.28
C TRP A 87 29.63 -48.71 0.86
N ARG A 88 29.79 -49.13 -0.41
CA ARG A 88 29.24 -50.41 -0.92
C ARG A 88 29.87 -51.60 -0.21
N ALA A 89 31.20 -51.64 -0.07
CA ALA A 89 31.90 -52.68 0.67
C ALA A 89 31.44 -52.71 2.14
N GLY A 90 31.35 -51.53 2.78
CA GLY A 90 30.87 -51.39 4.15
C GLY A 90 29.40 -51.77 4.34
N LEU A 91 28.55 -51.70 3.32
CA LEU A 91 27.17 -52.18 3.38
C LEU A 91 27.09 -53.71 3.38
N VAL A 92 27.99 -54.38 2.64
CA VAL A 92 28.11 -55.85 2.60
C VAL A 92 28.69 -56.39 3.91
N GLU A 93 29.69 -55.69 4.46
CA GLU A 93 30.35 -56.08 5.71
C GLU A 93 29.54 -55.75 6.97
N GLY A 94 28.45 -54.98 6.86
CA GLY A 94 27.64 -54.57 8.00
C GLY A 94 28.25 -53.42 8.82
N ALA A 95 29.07 -52.58 8.19
CA ALA A 95 29.77 -51.47 8.84
C ALA A 95 28.80 -50.38 9.31
N LYS A 96 28.97 -49.95 10.56
CA LYS A 96 28.16 -48.90 11.20
C LYS A 96 28.15 -47.58 10.43
N ARG A 97 29.29 -47.22 9.82
CA ARG A 97 29.48 -46.00 9.02
C ARG A 97 28.55 -45.97 7.80
N SER A 98 28.21 -47.13 7.24
CA SER A 98 27.33 -47.26 6.07
C SER A 98 25.87 -47.48 6.43
N ILE A 99 25.57 -48.21 7.51
CA ILE A 99 24.19 -48.57 7.88
C ILE A 99 23.45 -47.45 8.64
N TYR A 100 24.11 -46.75 9.57
CA TYR A 100 23.44 -45.72 10.37
C TYR A 100 22.85 -44.57 9.54
N PRO A 101 23.52 -44.05 8.49
CA PRO A 101 22.93 -43.04 7.62
C PRO A 101 21.68 -43.54 6.88
N VAL A 102 21.66 -44.82 6.51
CA VAL A 102 20.53 -45.43 5.81
C VAL A 102 19.34 -45.59 6.75
N LEU A 103 19.55 -46.10 7.97
CA LEU A 103 18.50 -46.18 8.99
C LEU A 103 17.96 -44.81 9.36
N LEU A 104 18.82 -43.81 9.49
CA LEU A 104 18.40 -42.44 9.78
C LEU A 104 17.51 -41.88 8.67
N TYR A 105 17.90 -42.03 7.40
CA TYR A 105 17.11 -41.58 6.26
C TYR A 105 15.74 -42.26 6.23
N ILE A 106 15.72 -43.56 6.50
CA ILE A 106 14.51 -44.37 6.53
C ILE A 106 13.55 -43.88 7.64
N PHE A 107 14.04 -43.75 8.88
CA PHE A 107 13.19 -43.36 10.00
C PHE A 107 12.78 -41.89 9.99
N SER A 108 13.51 -41.03 9.27
CA SER A 108 13.13 -39.63 9.14
C SER A 108 11.89 -39.42 8.27
N ASN A 109 11.58 -40.34 7.34
CA ASN A 109 10.52 -40.16 6.34
C ASN A 109 9.70 -41.45 6.12
N ILE A 110 9.26 -42.09 7.20
CA ILE A 110 8.61 -43.41 7.17
C ILE A 110 7.40 -43.44 6.23
N ASP A 111 6.46 -42.50 6.38
CA ASP A 111 5.20 -42.51 5.62
C ASP A 111 5.40 -42.22 4.13
N MET A 112 6.26 -41.25 3.82
CA MET A 112 6.64 -40.93 2.45
C MET A 112 7.32 -42.11 1.75
N LEU A 113 8.21 -42.83 2.46
CA LEU A 113 8.95 -43.96 1.90
C LEU A 113 8.06 -45.20 1.71
N LYS A 114 7.11 -45.46 2.62
CA LYS A 114 6.08 -46.50 2.45
C LYS A 114 5.20 -46.21 1.24
N GLN A 115 4.71 -44.98 1.10
CA GLN A 115 3.94 -44.56 -0.07
C GLN A 115 4.75 -44.74 -1.35
N ARG A 116 6.03 -44.36 -1.35
CA ARG A 116 6.91 -44.54 -2.53
C ARG A 116 7.13 -46.01 -2.87
N ALA A 117 7.36 -46.87 -1.89
CA ALA A 117 7.53 -48.30 -2.12
C ALA A 117 6.25 -48.95 -2.66
N TYR A 118 5.09 -48.56 -2.12
CA TYR A 118 3.78 -48.98 -2.61
C TYR A 118 3.52 -48.51 -4.06
N LEU A 119 3.76 -47.23 -4.35
CA LEU A 119 3.63 -46.67 -5.69
C LEU A 119 4.60 -47.31 -6.68
N ALA A 120 5.85 -47.59 -6.28
CA ALA A 120 6.81 -48.29 -7.13
C ALA A 120 6.35 -49.70 -7.52
N LYS A 121 5.55 -50.36 -6.68
CA LYS A 121 4.98 -51.69 -6.93
C LYS A 121 3.71 -51.65 -7.80
N PHE A 122 2.89 -50.59 -7.71
CA PHE A 122 1.54 -50.56 -8.28
C PHE A 122 1.23 -49.41 -9.26
N LEU A 123 2.18 -48.52 -9.54
CA LEU A 123 2.15 -47.38 -10.46
C LEU A 123 0.88 -47.21 -11.35
N VAL A 124 -0.19 -46.67 -10.73
CA VAL A 124 -1.12 -45.71 -11.34
C VAL A 124 -1.25 -44.54 -10.36
N LYS A 125 -0.33 -43.58 -10.46
CA LYS A 125 -0.17 -42.43 -9.53
C LYS A 125 -1.48 -41.66 -9.28
N GLU A 126 -2.36 -41.65 -10.26
CA GLU A 126 -3.60 -40.87 -10.23
C GLU A 126 -4.67 -41.48 -9.33
N THR A 127 -4.76 -42.81 -9.26
CA THR A 127 -5.78 -43.50 -8.44
C THR A 127 -5.48 -43.40 -6.94
N HIS A 128 -4.21 -43.51 -6.55
CA HIS A 128 -3.81 -43.40 -5.15
C HIS A 128 -3.95 -41.96 -4.61
N ALA A 129 -3.64 -40.94 -5.42
CA ALA A 129 -3.86 -39.55 -5.02
C ALA A 129 -5.35 -39.31 -4.71
N ARG A 130 -6.24 -39.73 -5.63
CA ARG A 130 -7.70 -39.65 -5.42
C ARG A 130 -8.19 -40.41 -4.19
N VAL A 131 -7.61 -41.57 -3.87
CA VAL A 131 -7.98 -42.34 -2.66
C VAL A 131 -7.50 -41.67 -1.38
N MET A 132 -6.36 -40.98 -1.39
CA MET A 132 -5.88 -40.21 -0.23
C MET A 132 -6.76 -38.99 0.02
N ASP A 133 -7.19 -38.29 -1.03
CA ASP A 133 -8.13 -37.18 -0.92
C ASP A 133 -9.47 -37.67 -0.31
N VAL A 134 -10.01 -38.78 -0.83
CA VAL A 134 -11.24 -39.41 -0.28
C VAL A 134 -11.06 -39.89 1.17
N GLN A 135 -9.87 -40.30 1.59
CA GLN A 135 -9.62 -40.67 2.99
C GLN A 135 -9.60 -39.47 3.93
N GLN A 136 -9.06 -38.32 3.49
CA GLN A 136 -9.15 -37.08 4.27
C GLN A 136 -10.60 -36.62 4.40
N ASP A 137 -11.37 -36.71 3.32
CA ASP A 137 -12.80 -36.42 3.33
C ASP A 137 -13.56 -37.39 4.26
N SER A 138 -13.15 -38.66 4.34
CA SER A 138 -13.75 -39.63 5.27
C SER A 138 -13.53 -39.27 6.75
N MET A 139 -12.40 -38.65 7.11
CA MET A 139 -12.17 -38.19 8.48
C MET A 139 -13.06 -36.98 8.80
N LEU A 140 -13.25 -36.06 7.84
CA LEU A 140 -14.19 -34.95 7.98
C LEU A 140 -15.64 -35.44 8.16
N ILE A 141 -16.03 -36.50 7.44
CA ILE A 141 -17.37 -37.13 7.58
C ILE A 141 -17.56 -37.75 8.97
N GLU A 142 -16.51 -38.30 9.58
CA GLU A 142 -16.60 -38.84 10.95
C GLU A 142 -16.80 -37.73 11.99
N ASP A 143 -16.14 -36.58 11.83
CA ASP A 143 -16.32 -35.41 12.68
C ASP A 143 -17.72 -34.81 12.53
N ILE A 144 -18.22 -34.64 11.30
CA ILE A 144 -19.59 -34.17 11.03
C ILE A 144 -20.62 -35.14 11.64
N ARG A 145 -20.41 -36.46 11.51
CA ARG A 145 -21.29 -37.47 12.11
C ARG A 145 -21.28 -37.38 13.64
N SER A 146 -20.13 -37.09 14.25
CA SER A 146 -20.02 -36.88 15.70
C SER A 146 -20.79 -35.63 16.14
N ASP A 147 -20.64 -34.52 15.41
CA ASP A 147 -21.35 -33.27 15.68
C ASP A 147 -22.86 -33.42 15.50
N LEU A 148 -23.31 -34.12 14.45
CA LEU A 148 -24.73 -34.40 14.23
C LEU A 148 -25.34 -35.20 15.39
N LYS A 149 -24.63 -36.22 15.88
CA LYS A 149 -25.04 -36.95 17.08
C LYS A 149 -25.09 -36.06 18.32
N ALA A 150 -24.13 -35.14 18.48
CA ALA A 150 -24.14 -34.18 19.58
C ALA A 150 -25.36 -33.25 19.48
N MET A 151 -25.65 -32.70 18.30
CA MET A 151 -26.83 -31.87 18.04
C MET A 151 -28.15 -32.62 18.26
N GLU A 152 -28.23 -33.91 17.92
CA GLU A 152 -29.40 -34.75 18.20
C GLU A 152 -29.63 -34.89 19.71
N VAL A 153 -28.57 -35.16 20.48
CA VAL A 153 -28.64 -35.23 21.95
C VAL A 153 -29.06 -33.88 22.54
N GLU A 154 -28.51 -32.77 22.06
CA GLU A 154 -28.91 -31.43 22.50
C GLU A 154 -30.38 -31.13 22.18
N LYS A 155 -30.85 -31.48 20.98
CA LYS A 155 -32.25 -31.36 20.58
C LYS A 155 -33.16 -32.16 21.52
N GLU A 156 -32.80 -33.39 21.87
CA GLU A 156 -33.58 -34.17 22.84
C GLU A 156 -33.59 -33.53 24.23
N VAL A 157 -32.45 -33.02 24.70
CA VAL A 157 -32.35 -32.35 26.01
C VAL A 157 -33.21 -31.08 26.02
N LEU A 158 -33.17 -30.29 24.95
CA LEU A 158 -34.01 -29.11 24.77
C LEU A 158 -35.49 -29.48 24.71
N ALA A 159 -35.87 -30.50 23.96
CA ALA A 159 -37.25 -31.00 23.89
C ALA A 159 -37.77 -31.41 25.28
N ARG A 160 -36.98 -32.20 26.03
CA ARG A 160 -37.32 -32.58 27.41
C ARG A 160 -37.43 -31.36 28.34
N LYS A 161 -36.59 -30.34 28.16
CA LYS A 161 -36.65 -29.09 28.93
C LYS A 161 -37.92 -28.29 28.59
N ILE A 162 -38.26 -28.19 27.30
CA ILE A 162 -39.48 -27.56 26.81
C ILE A 162 -40.70 -28.26 27.41
N GLU A 163 -40.79 -29.58 27.34
CA GLU A 163 -41.89 -30.35 27.96
C GLU A 163 -42.01 -30.10 29.47
N LYS A 164 -40.88 -30.12 30.19
CA LYS A 164 -40.87 -29.83 31.65
C LYS A 164 -41.34 -28.40 31.93
N THR A 165 -40.95 -27.43 31.12
CA THR A 165 -41.41 -26.04 31.28
C THR A 165 -42.88 -25.88 30.90
N PHE A 166 -43.33 -26.55 29.85
CA PHE A 166 -44.73 -26.54 29.40
C PHE A 166 -45.65 -27.12 30.47
N LYS A 167 -45.28 -28.25 31.08
CA LYS A 167 -46.01 -28.84 32.21
C LYS A 167 -46.16 -27.90 33.42
N LYS A 168 -45.17 -27.01 33.65
CA LYS A 168 -45.25 -26.01 34.75
C LYS A 168 -46.21 -24.88 34.44
N ILE A 169 -46.37 -24.51 33.16
CA ILE A 169 -47.20 -23.37 32.74
C ILE A 169 -48.61 -23.78 32.29
N GLN A 170 -48.88 -25.07 32.12
CA GLN A 170 -50.15 -25.61 31.60
C GLN A 170 -51.40 -25.14 32.36
N ASN A 171 -51.27 -24.81 33.65
CA ASN A 171 -52.38 -24.38 34.50
C ASN A 171 -52.64 -22.85 34.48
N LEU A 172 -51.90 -22.07 33.68
CA LEU A 172 -52.11 -20.63 33.58
C LEU A 172 -53.37 -20.30 32.76
N PRO A 173 -54.26 -19.42 33.26
CA PRO A 173 -55.40 -18.94 32.48
C PRO A 173 -54.92 -18.14 31.27
N SER A 174 -55.56 -18.33 30.12
CA SER A 174 -55.21 -17.68 28.84
C SER A 174 -53.76 -17.94 28.37
N LEU A 175 -53.26 -19.17 28.57
CA LEU A 175 -51.90 -19.60 28.22
C LEU A 175 -51.47 -19.18 26.80
N GLU A 176 -52.29 -19.43 25.78
CA GLU A 176 -51.95 -19.09 24.38
C GLU A 176 -51.71 -17.59 24.19
N ARG A 177 -52.58 -16.75 24.77
CA ARG A 177 -52.44 -15.29 24.67
C ARG A 177 -51.19 -14.79 25.40
N GLN A 178 -50.89 -15.36 26.56
CA GLN A 178 -49.70 -15.01 27.34
C GLN A 178 -48.41 -15.49 26.65
N MET A 179 -48.41 -16.68 26.05
CA MET A 179 -47.29 -17.21 25.26
C MET A 179 -47.03 -16.37 24.01
N ALA A 180 -48.09 -15.96 23.29
CA ALA A 180 -47.97 -15.05 22.15
C ALA A 180 -47.37 -13.70 22.56
N ALA A 181 -47.87 -13.09 23.64
CA ALA A 181 -47.33 -11.84 24.17
C ALA A 181 -45.87 -11.97 24.64
N ALA A 182 -45.50 -13.10 25.25
CA ALA A 182 -44.12 -13.37 25.67
C ALA A 182 -43.18 -13.57 24.47
N SER A 183 -43.65 -14.24 23.41
CA SER A 183 -42.91 -14.41 22.16
C SER A 183 -42.70 -13.07 21.45
N GLU A 184 -43.73 -12.24 21.38
CA GLU A 184 -43.65 -10.89 20.83
C GLU A 184 -42.70 -10.01 21.64
N LEU A 185 -42.79 -10.04 22.97
CA LEU A 185 -41.85 -9.32 23.84
C LEU A 185 -40.40 -9.79 23.65
N ARG A 186 -40.17 -11.10 23.49
CA ARG A 186 -38.84 -11.66 23.20
C ARG A 186 -38.30 -11.12 21.89
N LEU A 187 -39.10 -11.17 20.83
CA LEU A 187 -38.73 -10.64 19.50
C LEU A 187 -38.40 -9.14 19.55
N GLN A 188 -39.21 -8.35 20.27
CA GLN A 188 -38.94 -6.92 20.42
C GLN A 188 -37.67 -6.65 21.23
N LYS A 189 -37.36 -7.46 22.25
CA LYS A 189 -36.11 -7.34 23.01
C LYS A 189 -34.88 -7.74 22.19
N GLU A 190 -34.98 -8.77 21.37
CA GLU A 190 -33.92 -9.20 20.45
C GLU A 190 -33.63 -8.10 19.43
N ARG A 191 -34.68 -7.58 18.78
CA ARG A 191 -34.57 -6.43 17.87
C ARG A 191 -34.00 -5.18 18.55
N GLN A 192 -34.39 -4.91 19.80
CA GLN A 192 -33.80 -3.82 20.58
C GLN A 192 -32.31 -4.06 20.86
N GLY A 193 -31.91 -5.31 21.12
CA GLY A 193 -30.51 -5.71 21.29
C GLY A 193 -29.68 -5.47 20.03
N GLU A 194 -30.17 -5.92 18.88
CA GLU A 194 -29.54 -5.70 17.56
C GLU A 194 -29.37 -4.21 17.26
N LEU A 195 -30.44 -3.42 17.42
CA LEU A 195 -30.39 -1.96 17.19
C LEU A 195 -29.42 -1.26 18.14
N ASN A 196 -29.32 -1.71 19.39
CA ASN A 196 -28.35 -1.17 20.35
C ASN A 196 -26.91 -1.52 19.95
N MET A 197 -26.66 -2.74 19.46
CA MET A 197 -25.35 -3.17 18.96
C MET A 197 -24.95 -2.30 17.76
N GLN A 198 -25.82 -2.21 16.75
CA GLN A 198 -25.59 -1.37 15.56
C GLN A 198 -25.36 0.10 15.93
N ARG A 199 -26.13 0.64 16.89
CA ARG A 199 -25.92 2.02 17.37
C ARG A 199 -24.55 2.19 18.03
N SER A 200 -24.06 1.19 18.78
CA SER A 200 -22.73 1.23 19.38
C SER A 200 -21.65 1.20 18.30
N GLU A 201 -21.75 0.28 17.34
CA GLU A 201 -20.81 0.14 16.22
C GLU A 201 -20.75 1.42 15.38
N GLN A 202 -21.90 2.01 15.05
CA GLN A 202 -21.97 3.27 14.31
C GLN A 202 -21.35 4.42 15.11
N ARG A 203 -21.61 4.50 16.42
CA ARG A 203 -21.01 5.52 17.29
C ARG A 203 -19.49 5.38 17.33
N ASP A 204 -18.99 4.16 17.46
CA ASP A 204 -17.55 3.89 17.45
C ASP A 204 -16.94 4.22 16.08
N GLY A 205 -17.65 3.89 14.99
CA GLY A 205 -17.27 4.27 13.62
C GLY A 205 -17.15 5.78 13.43
N ILE A 206 -18.11 6.56 13.94
CA ILE A 206 -18.05 8.03 13.93
C ILE A 206 -16.83 8.52 14.72
N ILE A 207 -16.60 8.01 15.93
CA ILE A 207 -15.44 8.40 16.76
C ILE A 207 -14.11 8.09 16.05
N HIS A 208 -14.01 6.94 15.37
CA HIS A 208 -12.82 6.60 14.58
C HIS A 208 -12.60 7.54 13.40
N ALA A 209 -13.68 7.88 12.68
CA ALA A 209 -13.62 8.83 11.57
C ALA A 209 -13.22 10.24 12.04
N GLU A 210 -13.80 10.73 13.14
CA GLU A 210 -13.45 12.02 13.75
C GLU A 210 -11.98 12.07 14.17
N LYS A 211 -11.48 11.01 14.84
CA LYS A 211 -10.05 10.90 15.21
C LYS A 211 -9.13 10.86 13.99
N LYS A 212 -9.54 10.21 12.89
CA LYS A 212 -8.77 10.21 11.63
C LYS A 212 -8.73 11.60 11.01
N LEU A 213 -9.87 12.28 10.99
CA LEU A 213 -9.97 13.65 10.47
C LEU A 213 -9.12 14.63 11.30
N GLN A 214 -9.11 14.49 12.62
CA GLN A 214 -8.24 15.30 13.48
C GLN A 214 -6.75 15.06 13.16
N ARG A 215 -6.30 13.80 13.07
CA ARG A 215 -4.91 13.48 12.69
C ARG A 215 -4.51 14.10 11.33
N LEU A 216 -5.39 14.05 10.34
CA LEU A 216 -5.14 14.66 9.03
C LEU A 216 -5.06 16.19 9.10
N LYS A 217 -5.88 16.83 9.96
CA LYS A 217 -5.80 18.27 10.21
C LYS A 217 -4.48 18.65 10.88
N ASP A 218 -4.04 17.86 11.85
CA ASP A 218 -2.78 18.09 12.56
C ASP A 218 -1.60 17.99 11.59
N GLN A 219 -1.55 16.93 10.78
CA GLN A 219 -0.56 16.77 9.69
C GLN A 219 -0.58 17.94 8.69
N LEU A 220 -1.77 18.41 8.32
CA LEU A 220 -1.91 19.55 7.40
C LEU A 220 -1.42 20.86 8.04
N ASN A 221 -1.62 21.05 9.34
CA ASN A 221 -1.09 22.20 10.07
C ASN A 221 0.43 22.10 10.21
N GLU A 222 0.98 20.93 10.53
CA GLU A 222 2.44 20.69 10.54
C GLU A 222 3.06 21.00 9.18
N LEU A 223 2.47 20.51 8.09
CA LEU A 223 2.93 20.82 6.73
C LEU A 223 2.83 22.31 6.38
N ARG A 224 1.77 23.00 6.84
CA ARG A 224 1.63 24.45 6.66
C ARG A 224 2.69 25.22 7.45
N ILE A 225 2.94 24.86 8.70
CA ILE A 225 3.98 25.45 9.54
C ILE A 225 5.36 25.18 8.93
N ALA A 226 5.61 23.97 8.45
CA ALA A 226 6.83 23.59 7.74
C ALA A 226 7.03 24.36 6.43
N SER A 227 5.94 24.74 5.74
CA SER A 227 6.00 25.58 4.54
C SER A 227 6.27 27.06 4.85
N GLU A 228 5.87 27.55 6.03
CA GLU A 228 6.01 28.96 6.42
C GLU A 228 7.38 29.27 7.03
N ASN A 229 8.07 28.30 7.62
CA ASN A 229 9.40 28.51 8.19
C ASN A 229 10.12 27.19 8.57
N ILE A 230 11.41 27.10 8.18
CA ILE A 230 12.55 26.49 8.91
C ILE A 230 13.18 25.19 8.34
N ASP A 231 14.51 25.27 8.24
CA ASP A 231 15.56 24.26 8.29
C ASP A 231 15.11 22.78 8.41
N PRO A 232 15.27 21.98 7.34
CA PRO A 232 14.95 20.55 7.32
C PRO A 232 15.55 19.74 8.48
N SER A 233 16.70 20.17 9.03
CA SER A 233 17.40 19.46 10.10
C SER A 233 16.61 19.48 11.42
N ASN A 234 16.05 20.62 11.79
CA ASN A 234 15.25 20.76 13.02
C ASN A 234 13.91 20.01 12.91
N MET A 235 13.34 19.99 11.70
CA MET A 235 12.10 19.26 11.44
C MET A 235 12.30 17.74 11.54
N ILE A 236 13.37 17.23 10.94
CA ILE A 236 13.72 15.81 11.03
C ILE A 236 13.95 15.41 12.49
N ALA A 237 14.60 16.25 13.30
CA ALA A 237 14.80 15.99 14.72
C ALA A 237 13.46 15.89 15.48
N GLN A 238 12.52 16.81 15.24
CA GLN A 238 11.20 16.78 15.87
C GLN A 238 10.39 15.53 15.46
N LEU A 239 10.39 15.18 14.17
CA LEU A 239 9.73 13.98 13.68
C LEU A 239 10.37 12.70 14.24
N GLN A 240 11.70 12.66 14.39
CA GLN A 240 12.40 11.55 15.03
C GLN A 240 12.00 11.39 16.50
N ASP A 241 11.90 12.48 17.25
CA ASP A 241 11.43 12.47 18.64
C ASP A 241 9.98 11.99 18.74
N GLU A 242 9.10 12.42 17.84
CA GLU A 242 7.72 11.95 17.77
C GLU A 242 7.61 10.47 17.41
N ILE A 243 8.41 9.99 16.46
CA ILE A 243 8.47 8.57 16.10
C ILE A 243 8.96 7.75 17.30
N MET A 244 10.01 8.19 17.99
CA MET A 244 10.53 7.49 19.17
C MET A 244 9.51 7.44 20.32
N THR A 245 8.82 8.55 20.59
CA THR A 245 7.78 8.59 21.63
C THR A 245 6.57 7.72 21.27
N ASN A 246 6.10 7.79 20.03
CA ASN A 246 4.99 6.96 19.55
C ASN A 246 5.35 5.47 19.54
N LYS A 247 6.58 5.11 19.15
CA LYS A 247 7.08 3.74 19.22
C LYS A 247 7.08 3.21 20.65
N TYR A 248 7.57 3.99 21.61
CA TYR A 248 7.51 3.62 23.03
C TYR A 248 6.06 3.41 23.51
N LEU A 249 5.14 4.30 23.14
CA LEU A 249 3.73 4.19 23.51
C LEU A 249 3.08 2.91 22.96
N VAL A 250 3.32 2.58 21.69
CA VAL A 250 2.75 1.39 21.03
C VAL A 250 3.37 0.10 21.58
N ASP A 251 4.70 0.01 21.59
CA ASP A 251 5.40 -1.25 21.86
C ASP A 251 5.33 -1.63 23.35
N THR A 252 5.28 -0.66 24.25
CA THR A 252 5.42 -0.93 25.70
C THR A 252 4.21 -0.58 26.53
N LYS A 253 3.60 0.61 26.37
CA LYS A 253 2.53 1.07 27.26
C LYS A 253 1.18 0.53 26.82
N LEU A 254 0.78 0.83 25.57
CA LEU A 254 -0.52 0.47 25.02
C LEU A 254 -0.67 -1.04 24.82
N SER A 255 0.39 -1.73 24.39
CA SER A 255 0.39 -3.19 24.27
C SER A 255 0.06 -3.88 25.60
N LYS A 256 0.75 -3.50 26.68
CA LYS A 256 0.49 -4.03 28.03
C LYS A 256 -0.90 -3.65 28.55
N GLU A 257 -1.36 -2.43 28.30
CA GLU A 257 -2.69 -1.96 28.73
C GLU A 257 -3.82 -2.69 27.98
N ILE A 258 -3.66 -2.93 26.68
CA ILE A 258 -4.60 -3.71 25.87
C ILE A 258 -4.62 -5.17 26.32
N GLU A 259 -3.47 -5.77 26.57
CA GLU A 259 -3.38 -7.16 27.05
C GLU A 259 -4.07 -7.30 28.42
N HIS A 260 -3.80 -6.39 29.35
CA HIS A 260 -4.48 -6.34 30.64
C HIS A 260 -6.00 -6.17 30.47
N MET A 261 -6.47 -5.27 29.59
CA MET A 261 -7.90 -5.10 29.35
C MET A 261 -8.54 -6.35 28.72
N ARG A 262 -7.85 -7.03 27.81
CA ARG A 262 -8.31 -8.32 27.26
C ARG A 262 -8.41 -9.40 28.34
N GLN A 263 -7.45 -9.45 29.26
CA GLN A 263 -7.50 -10.36 30.41
C GLN A 263 -8.72 -10.06 31.30
N VAL A 264 -8.94 -8.81 31.66
CA VAL A 264 -10.12 -8.38 32.45
C VAL A 264 -11.43 -8.74 31.73
N VAL A 265 -11.54 -8.47 30.42
CA VAL A 265 -12.72 -8.86 29.64
C VAL A 265 -12.90 -10.38 29.62
N GLY A 266 -11.82 -11.15 29.47
CA GLY A 266 -11.86 -12.61 29.53
C GLY A 266 -12.25 -13.16 30.90
N GLU A 267 -11.87 -12.49 31.99
CA GLU A 267 -12.31 -12.82 33.35
C GLU A 267 -13.78 -12.45 33.57
N LEU A 268 -14.22 -11.27 33.14
CA LEU A 268 -15.62 -10.85 33.21
C LEU A 268 -16.53 -11.75 32.36
N ALA A 269 -16.09 -12.16 31.18
CA ALA A 269 -16.80 -13.13 30.34
C ALA A 269 -16.92 -14.50 31.04
N ARG A 270 -15.85 -14.94 31.72
CA ARG A 270 -15.90 -16.15 32.55
C ARG A 270 -16.90 -16.00 33.71
N VAL A 271 -16.88 -14.89 34.42
CA VAL A 271 -17.82 -14.61 35.52
C VAL A 271 -19.27 -14.53 35.01
N TYR A 272 -19.52 -13.93 33.85
CA TYR A 272 -20.84 -13.88 33.22
C TYR A 272 -21.35 -15.27 32.81
N ASN A 273 -20.46 -16.12 32.32
CA ASN A 273 -20.77 -17.50 31.91
C ASN A 273 -20.82 -18.48 33.09
N MET A 274 -20.38 -18.08 34.29
CA MET A 274 -20.49 -18.92 35.49
C MET A 274 -21.95 -18.96 35.99
N PRO A 275 -22.43 -20.13 36.45
CA PRO A 275 -23.72 -20.23 37.13
C PRO A 275 -23.77 -19.30 38.35
N ALA A 276 -24.95 -18.81 38.72
CA ALA A 276 -25.14 -17.90 39.85
C ALA A 276 -24.44 -18.43 41.11
N ILE A 277 -23.36 -17.74 41.51
CA ILE A 277 -22.52 -18.07 42.66
C ILE A 277 -23.26 -17.62 43.93
N ASP A 278 -23.36 -18.50 44.94
CA ASP A 278 -23.92 -18.14 46.24
C ASP A 278 -22.95 -17.24 47.03
N GLN A 279 -23.47 -16.33 47.86
CA GLN A 279 -22.68 -15.41 48.70
C GLN A 279 -21.64 -16.14 49.58
N SER A 280 -21.88 -17.43 49.91
CA SER A 280 -20.95 -18.28 50.66
C SER A 280 -19.68 -18.60 49.87
N ASP A 281 -19.80 -18.79 48.55
CA ASP A 281 -18.67 -19.14 47.68
C ASP A 281 -17.82 -17.93 47.35
N ILE A 282 -18.43 -16.74 47.21
CA ILE A 282 -17.71 -15.46 47.15
C ILE A 282 -16.87 -15.26 48.42
N SER A 283 -17.43 -15.58 49.59
CA SER A 283 -16.74 -15.44 50.87
C SER A 283 -15.54 -16.41 50.98
N LYS A 284 -15.67 -17.64 50.48
CA LYS A 284 -14.56 -18.63 50.39
C LYS A 284 -13.48 -18.16 49.43
N LEU A 285 -13.85 -17.64 48.26
CA LEU A 285 -12.90 -17.11 47.28
C LEU A 285 -12.15 -15.90 47.85
N GLN A 286 -12.82 -15.00 48.58
CA GLN A 286 -12.16 -13.90 49.28
C GLN A 286 -11.16 -14.40 50.32
N THR A 287 -11.53 -15.40 51.13
CA THR A 287 -10.60 -15.98 52.11
C THR A 287 -9.41 -16.67 51.44
N GLU A 288 -9.61 -17.32 50.30
CA GLU A 288 -8.52 -17.92 49.52
C GLU A 288 -7.61 -16.85 48.90
N VAL A 289 -8.17 -15.77 48.35
CA VAL A 289 -7.40 -14.62 47.83
C VAL A 289 -6.58 -13.98 48.95
N ASP A 290 -7.14 -13.78 50.14
CA ASP A 290 -6.42 -13.23 51.29
C ASP A 290 -5.29 -14.17 51.73
N ALA A 291 -5.54 -15.48 51.78
CA ALA A 291 -4.52 -16.48 52.11
C ALA A 291 -3.38 -16.52 51.08
N LYS A 292 -3.71 -16.46 49.78
CA LYS A 292 -2.72 -16.41 48.68
C LYS A 292 -1.93 -15.11 48.70
N THR A 293 -2.58 -13.97 48.96
CA THR A 293 -1.93 -12.66 49.08
C THR A 293 -0.95 -12.64 50.24
N ASN A 294 -1.34 -13.17 51.39
CA ASN A 294 -0.44 -13.33 52.54
C ASN A 294 0.76 -14.25 52.22
N LYS A 295 0.53 -15.33 51.47
CA LYS A 295 1.61 -16.22 51.02
C LYS A 295 2.56 -15.53 50.04
N ILE A 296 2.03 -14.75 49.09
CA ILE A 296 2.84 -13.95 48.16
C ILE A 296 3.69 -12.95 48.95
N MET A 297 3.10 -12.22 49.90
CA MET A 297 3.82 -11.25 50.73
C MET A 297 4.94 -11.91 51.56
N LEU A 298 4.73 -13.13 52.07
CA LEU A 298 5.77 -13.89 52.75
C LEU A 298 6.89 -14.31 51.80
N LEU A 299 6.56 -14.81 50.60
CA LEU A 299 7.54 -15.20 49.59
C LEU A 299 8.32 -14.00 49.04
N GLU A 300 7.68 -12.84 48.87
CA GLU A 300 8.37 -11.59 48.50
C GLU A 300 9.34 -11.17 49.59
N LYS A 301 8.94 -11.24 50.86
CA LYS A 301 9.82 -10.93 51.99
C LYS A 301 10.99 -11.90 52.11
N GLU A 302 10.81 -13.17 51.76
CA GLU A 302 11.91 -14.15 51.71
C GLU A 302 12.82 -13.90 50.51
N ARG A 303 12.26 -13.63 49.32
CA ARG A 303 13.02 -13.24 48.13
C ARG A 303 13.89 -12.02 48.42
N ASP A 304 13.30 -10.95 48.94
CA ASP A 304 14.01 -9.69 49.20
C ASP A 304 15.15 -9.89 50.22
N LYS A 305 14.95 -10.72 51.25
CA LYS A 305 16.02 -11.12 52.19
C LYS A 305 17.12 -11.97 51.55
N THR A 306 16.78 -12.85 50.60
CA THR A 306 17.80 -13.64 49.88
C THR A 306 18.57 -12.80 48.86
N GLU A 307 17.91 -11.87 48.17
CA GLU A 307 18.52 -10.97 47.19
C GLU A 307 19.42 -9.92 47.85
N GLU A 308 19.07 -9.40 49.03
CA GLU A 308 19.93 -8.53 49.84
C GLU A 308 21.27 -9.21 50.19
N ASN A 309 21.27 -10.53 50.41
CA ASN A 309 22.48 -11.27 50.81
C ASN A 309 23.36 -11.69 49.63
N THR A 310 22.81 -11.81 48.41
CA THR A 310 23.56 -12.36 47.27
C THR A 310 24.06 -11.31 46.29
N ASP A 311 23.45 -10.11 46.20
CA ASP A 311 23.83 -9.17 45.15
C ASP A 311 23.38 -7.71 45.39
N GLU A 312 23.99 -7.04 46.38
CA GLU A 312 23.77 -5.60 46.66
C GLU A 312 23.99 -4.73 45.41
N ASN A 313 24.94 -5.09 44.54
CA ASN A 313 25.26 -4.31 43.34
C ASN A 313 24.13 -4.34 42.30
N PHE A 314 23.51 -5.51 42.07
CA PHE A 314 22.36 -5.61 41.15
C PHE A 314 21.07 -5.07 41.75
N SER A 315 20.88 -5.14 43.07
CA SER A 315 19.74 -4.50 43.74
C SER A 315 19.71 -2.98 43.48
N ILE A 316 20.87 -2.32 43.52
CA ILE A 316 21.00 -0.89 43.19
C ILE A 316 20.59 -0.62 41.73
N PHE A 317 21.06 -1.43 40.78
CA PHE A 317 20.68 -1.27 39.36
C PHE A 317 19.20 -1.56 39.10
N ARG A 318 18.61 -2.55 39.78
CA ARG A 318 17.16 -2.81 39.72
C ARG A 318 16.36 -1.64 40.26
N HIS A 319 16.77 -1.07 41.39
CA HIS A 319 16.10 0.09 41.97
C HIS A 319 16.26 1.34 41.08
N GLN A 320 17.44 1.53 40.48
CA GLN A 320 17.70 2.60 39.52
C GLN A 320 16.84 2.43 38.26
N ALA A 321 16.76 1.22 37.69
CA ALA A 321 15.92 0.91 36.54
C ALA A 321 14.43 1.14 36.84
N ALA A 322 13.93 0.67 38.00
CA ALA A 322 12.56 0.91 38.43
C ALA A 322 12.27 2.40 38.64
N THR A 323 13.22 3.18 39.16
CA THR A 323 13.08 4.62 39.31
C THR A 323 13.03 5.33 37.96
N VAL A 324 13.87 4.92 37.01
CA VAL A 324 13.87 5.44 35.63
C VAL A 324 12.57 5.08 34.92
N GLU A 325 12.08 3.85 35.07
CA GLU A 325 10.79 3.42 34.51
C GLU A 325 9.62 4.23 35.08
N ARG A 326 9.56 4.43 36.40
CA ARG A 326 8.54 5.27 37.06
C ARG A 326 8.59 6.71 36.56
N ARG A 327 9.79 7.29 36.41
CA ARG A 327 9.96 8.62 35.84
C ARG A 327 9.49 8.67 34.38
N LYS A 328 9.84 7.68 33.57
CA LYS A 328 9.40 7.56 32.17
C LYS A 328 7.89 7.47 32.07
N ASN A 329 7.24 6.67 32.90
CA ASN A 329 5.78 6.56 32.97
C ASN A 329 5.13 7.88 33.41
N THR A 330 5.69 8.56 34.41
CA THR A 330 5.18 9.86 34.87
C THR A 330 5.28 10.93 33.78
N ILE A 331 6.41 10.98 33.06
CA ILE A 331 6.60 11.92 31.95
C ILE A 331 5.68 11.56 30.78
N ALA A 332 5.53 10.28 30.45
CA ALA A 332 4.61 9.83 29.41
C ALA A 332 3.14 10.16 29.75
N GLN A 333 2.75 10.06 31.03
CA GLN A 333 1.44 10.49 31.50
C GLN A 333 1.27 12.00 31.38
N LYS A 334 2.24 12.80 31.83
CA LYS A 334 2.21 14.27 31.65
C LYS A 334 2.14 14.68 30.17
N LEU A 335 2.86 13.98 29.29
CA LEU A 335 2.80 14.21 27.85
C LEU A 335 1.40 13.87 27.30
N GLN A 336 0.78 12.79 27.76
CA GLN A 336 -0.58 12.42 27.39
C GLN A 336 -1.61 13.43 27.88
N GLU A 337 -1.48 13.93 29.12
CA GLU A 337 -2.31 14.98 29.69
C GLU A 337 -2.16 16.28 28.89
N ALA A 338 -0.93 16.71 28.58
CA ALA A 338 -0.67 17.89 27.75
C ALA A 338 -1.25 17.74 26.32
N ARG A 339 -1.13 16.56 25.70
CA ARG A 339 -1.75 16.26 24.40
C ARG A 339 -3.28 16.33 24.47
N GLN A 340 -3.88 15.85 25.57
CA GLN A 340 -5.33 15.95 25.78
C GLN A 340 -5.78 17.40 26.01
N GLU A 341 -5.02 18.19 26.77
CA GLU A 341 -5.30 19.61 26.96
C GLU A 341 -5.19 20.39 25.65
N LEU A 342 -4.15 20.13 24.84
CA LEU A 342 -3.98 20.74 23.52
C LEU A 342 -5.18 20.40 22.61
N SER A 343 -5.58 19.14 22.54
CA SER A 343 -6.75 18.70 21.77
C SER A 343 -8.05 19.37 22.25
N ARG A 344 -8.25 19.51 23.58
CA ARG A 344 -9.40 20.23 24.14
C ARG A 344 -9.41 21.71 23.77
N LEU A 345 -8.24 22.36 23.84
CA LEU A 345 -8.09 23.77 23.47
C LEU A 345 -8.34 23.97 21.97
N GLU A 346 -7.81 23.09 21.13
CA GLU A 346 -8.06 23.10 19.69
C GLU A 346 -9.54 22.91 19.36
N GLN A 347 -10.22 21.97 20.02
CA GLN A 347 -11.65 21.77 19.87
C GLN A 347 -12.43 23.03 20.28
N HIS A 348 -12.05 23.68 21.39
CA HIS A 348 -12.66 24.95 21.81
C HIS A 348 -12.41 26.08 20.81
N VAL A 349 -11.22 26.17 20.22
CA VAL A 349 -10.90 27.15 19.18
C VAL A 349 -11.74 26.88 17.93
N GLU A 350 -11.89 25.62 17.52
CA GLU A 350 -12.69 25.25 16.36
C GLU A 350 -14.18 25.51 16.58
N GLN A 351 -14.71 25.18 17.76
CA GLN A 351 -16.07 25.55 18.16
C GLN A 351 -16.29 27.06 18.10
N LYS A 352 -15.36 27.86 18.67
CA LYS A 352 -15.44 29.32 18.59
C LYS A 352 -15.37 29.82 17.15
N LYS A 353 -14.53 29.23 16.29
CA LYS A 353 -14.49 29.55 14.86
C LYS A 353 -15.82 29.25 14.17
N GLN A 354 -16.46 28.12 14.48
CA GLN A 354 -17.78 27.78 13.95
C GLN A 354 -18.86 28.76 14.40
N VAL A 355 -18.88 29.14 15.69
CA VAL A 355 -19.81 30.16 16.21
C VAL A 355 -19.58 31.50 15.51
N LEU A 356 -18.32 31.95 15.35
CA LEU A 356 -18.01 33.18 14.63
C LEU A 356 -18.39 33.12 13.14
N LYS A 357 -18.20 31.97 12.47
CA LYS A 357 -18.69 31.75 11.09
C LYS A 357 -20.21 31.89 11.01
N SER A 358 -20.95 31.30 11.94
CA SER A 358 -22.42 31.39 11.97
C SER A 358 -22.93 32.81 12.28
N THR A 359 -22.19 33.59 13.07
CA THR A 359 -22.61 34.94 13.49
C THR A 359 -22.23 36.01 12.47
N THR A 360 -21.07 35.88 11.82
CA THR A 360 -20.48 36.93 10.96
C THR A 360 -20.67 36.63 9.47
N GLY A 361 -21.07 35.41 9.10
CA GLY A 361 -21.28 34.99 7.71
C GLY A 361 -20.00 34.87 6.86
N SER A 362 -18.85 35.27 7.40
CA SER A 362 -17.54 35.19 6.74
C SER A 362 -16.51 34.49 7.60
N GLU A 363 -15.58 33.79 6.96
CA GLU A 363 -14.45 33.16 7.64
C GLU A 363 -13.54 34.22 8.29
N VAL A 364 -13.41 34.15 9.61
CA VAL A 364 -12.59 35.09 10.38
C VAL A 364 -11.13 34.81 10.07
N MET A 365 -10.52 35.72 9.30
CA MET A 365 -9.12 35.63 8.91
C MET A 365 -8.22 35.69 10.15
N SER A 366 -7.20 34.83 10.19
CA SER A 366 -6.17 34.88 11.23
C SER A 366 -5.51 36.26 11.27
N ALA A 367 -4.99 36.69 12.43
CA ALA A 367 -4.28 37.97 12.57
C ALA A 367 -3.15 38.13 11.54
N HIS A 368 -2.46 37.03 11.20
CA HIS A 368 -1.45 37.02 10.14
C HIS A 368 -2.06 37.22 8.75
N GLN A 369 -3.13 36.49 8.44
CA GLN A 369 -3.85 36.61 7.17
C GLN A 369 -4.47 38.01 6.98
N PHE A 370 -4.96 38.63 8.06
CA PHE A 370 -5.44 40.00 8.06
C PHE A 370 -4.31 41.00 7.79
N LYS A 371 -3.15 40.83 8.42
CA LYS A 371 -1.96 41.65 8.14
C LYS A 371 -1.54 41.55 6.67
N MET A 372 -1.52 40.33 6.11
CA MET A 372 -1.24 40.09 4.70
C MET A 372 -2.30 40.69 3.76
N TYR A 373 -3.57 40.65 4.15
CA TYR A 373 -4.64 41.32 3.43
C TYR A 373 -4.46 42.84 3.42
N VAL A 374 -4.18 43.45 4.58
CA VAL A 374 -3.92 44.90 4.71
C VAL A 374 -2.71 45.32 3.85
N ASN A 375 -1.63 44.54 3.86
CA ASN A 375 -0.48 44.79 3.00
C ASN A 375 -0.86 44.73 1.52
N ARG A 376 -1.58 43.68 1.08
CA ARG A 376 -2.08 43.59 -0.30
C ARG A 376 -2.98 44.77 -0.69
N VAL A 377 -3.83 45.26 0.22
CA VAL A 377 -4.65 46.44 -0.02
C VAL A 377 -3.77 47.70 -0.16
N ARG A 378 -2.73 47.82 0.66
CA ARG A 378 -1.76 48.92 0.58
C ARG A 378 -0.99 48.91 -0.74
N ASP A 379 -0.55 47.74 -1.19
CA ASP A 379 0.14 47.55 -2.47
C ASP A 379 -0.79 47.86 -3.64
N LYS A 380 -2.04 47.37 -3.61
CA LYS A 380 -3.07 47.72 -4.59
C LYS A 380 -3.34 49.23 -4.63
N LYS A 381 -3.36 49.91 -3.47
CA LYS A 381 -3.50 51.37 -3.39
C LYS A 381 -2.28 52.08 -4.00
N GLY A 382 -1.08 51.54 -3.79
CA GLY A 382 0.14 52.03 -4.44
C GLY A 382 0.10 51.87 -5.96
N ALA A 383 -0.29 50.69 -6.45
CA ALA A 383 -0.46 50.41 -7.87
C ALA A 383 -1.54 51.28 -8.51
N TYR A 384 -2.68 51.47 -7.83
CA TYR A 384 -3.73 52.38 -8.27
C TYR A 384 -3.22 53.82 -8.40
N LYS A 385 -2.47 54.34 -7.41
CA LYS A 385 -1.88 55.68 -7.48
C LYS A 385 -0.92 55.84 -8.66
N LYS A 386 -0.05 54.86 -8.90
CA LYS A 386 0.87 54.87 -10.06
C LYS A 386 0.08 54.89 -11.37
N LYS A 387 -0.91 54.01 -11.54
CA LYS A 387 -1.76 53.98 -12.74
C LYS A 387 -2.53 55.28 -12.94
N LYS A 388 -3.03 55.88 -11.85
CA LYS A 388 -3.71 57.18 -11.90
C LYS A 388 -2.77 58.30 -12.37
N MET A 389 -1.55 58.35 -11.84
CA MET A 389 -0.52 59.30 -12.27
C MET A 389 -0.18 59.14 -13.75
N ASN A 390 0.02 57.90 -14.23
CA ASN A 390 0.26 57.66 -15.66
C ASN A 390 -0.90 58.11 -16.54
N ILE A 391 -2.15 57.95 -16.08
CA ILE A 391 -3.33 58.45 -16.81
C ILE A 391 -3.34 59.98 -16.84
N GLU A 392 -3.02 60.63 -15.72
CA GLU A 392 -2.90 62.10 -15.65
C GLU A 392 -1.80 62.60 -16.59
N GLU A 393 -0.63 61.96 -16.62
CA GLU A 393 0.47 62.27 -17.56
C GLU A 393 0.01 62.16 -19.02
N LEU A 394 -0.62 61.04 -19.40
CA LEU A 394 -1.14 60.85 -20.77
C LEU A 394 -2.22 61.89 -21.13
N GLN A 395 -3.04 62.30 -20.17
CA GLN A 395 -4.02 63.37 -20.38
C GLN A 395 -3.34 64.71 -20.64
N THR A 396 -2.33 65.06 -19.85
CA THR A 396 -1.56 66.30 -20.07
C THR A 396 -0.83 66.29 -21.39
N GLU A 397 -0.23 65.16 -21.79
CA GLU A 397 0.45 65.02 -23.08
C GLU A 397 -0.54 65.16 -24.24
N ARG A 398 -1.72 64.55 -24.14
CA ARG A 398 -2.81 64.74 -25.11
C ARG A 398 -3.20 66.20 -25.24
N GLU A 399 -3.31 66.95 -24.15
CA GLU A 399 -3.64 68.38 -24.18
C GLU A 399 -2.54 69.21 -24.86
N VAL A 400 -1.27 68.91 -24.55
CA VAL A 400 -0.12 69.54 -25.22
C VAL A 400 -0.15 69.22 -26.72
N LEU A 401 -0.38 67.97 -27.10
CA LEU A 401 -0.46 67.55 -28.51
C LEU A 401 -1.60 68.27 -29.25
N LEU A 402 -2.80 68.35 -28.66
CA LEU A 402 -3.91 69.13 -29.21
C LEU A 402 -3.53 70.60 -29.41
N ARG A 403 -2.86 71.19 -28.43
CA ARG A 403 -2.38 72.58 -28.55
C ARG A 403 -1.34 72.75 -29.66
N THR A 404 -0.43 71.78 -29.81
CA THR A 404 0.55 71.82 -30.90
C THR A 404 -0.10 71.66 -32.26
N MET A 405 -1.12 70.80 -32.39
CA MET A 405 -1.90 70.64 -33.61
C MET A 405 -2.60 71.95 -34.00
N ASP A 406 -3.23 72.63 -33.04
CA ASP A 406 -3.85 73.94 -33.27
C ASP A 406 -2.83 75.01 -33.69
N LEU A 407 -1.66 75.04 -33.05
CA LEU A 407 -0.59 75.99 -33.39
C LEU A 407 -0.02 75.72 -34.79
N LEU A 408 0.13 74.45 -35.17
CA LEU A 408 0.59 74.06 -36.49
C LEU A 408 -0.45 74.42 -37.56
N ALA A 409 -1.74 74.15 -37.32
CA ALA A 409 -2.82 74.55 -38.22
C ALA A 409 -2.83 76.08 -38.43
N LYS A 410 -2.72 76.88 -37.35
CA LYS A 410 -2.64 78.34 -37.45
C LYS A 410 -1.40 78.83 -38.21
N LYS A 411 -0.24 78.20 -37.97
CA LYS A 411 0.99 78.54 -38.69
C LYS A 411 0.90 78.16 -40.17
N PHE A 412 0.26 77.03 -40.48
CA PHE A 412 0.02 76.60 -41.85
C PHE A 412 -0.89 77.60 -42.57
N GLU A 413 -1.97 78.03 -41.92
CA GLU A 413 -2.88 79.02 -42.51
C GLU A 413 -2.22 80.38 -42.72
N ALA A 414 -1.44 80.84 -41.75
CA ALA A 414 -0.62 82.06 -41.91
C ALA A 414 0.44 81.93 -43.01
N LEU A 415 0.92 80.70 -43.30
CA LEU A 415 1.83 80.43 -44.40
C LEU A 415 1.08 80.43 -45.74
N LYS A 416 -0.11 79.83 -45.77
CA LYS A 416 -1.03 79.78 -46.91
C LYS A 416 -1.39 81.19 -47.36
N GLU A 417 -1.84 82.05 -46.45
CA GLU A 417 -2.13 83.46 -46.72
C GLU A 417 -0.91 84.23 -47.25
N LYS A 418 0.30 83.96 -46.74
CA LYS A 418 1.53 84.59 -47.25
C LYS A 418 1.89 84.14 -48.66
N ILE A 419 1.65 82.87 -48.99
CA ILE A 419 1.91 82.32 -50.32
C ILE A 419 0.92 82.87 -51.34
N GLU A 420 -0.37 82.95 -50.97
CA GLU A 420 -1.42 83.56 -51.79
C GLU A 420 -1.14 85.05 -52.05
N ASN A 421 -0.73 85.81 -51.03
CA ASN A 421 -0.36 87.22 -51.16
C ASN A 421 0.89 87.46 -52.04
N MET A 422 1.74 86.44 -52.22
CA MET A 422 2.90 86.48 -53.10
C MET A 422 2.59 85.97 -54.52
N GLY A 423 1.32 85.68 -54.83
CA GLY A 423 0.85 85.24 -56.15
C GLY A 423 1.02 83.74 -56.45
N GLY A 424 1.21 82.90 -55.42
CA GLY A 424 1.29 81.45 -55.56
C GLY A 424 -0.03 80.74 -55.25
N GLU A 425 -0.39 79.73 -56.04
CA GLU A 425 -1.49 78.79 -55.74
C GLU A 425 -0.99 77.69 -54.78
N VAL A 426 -1.74 77.43 -53.71
CA VAL A 426 -1.39 76.39 -52.72
C VAL A 426 -1.99 75.05 -53.15
N LEU A 427 -1.15 74.17 -53.70
CA LEU A 427 -1.49 72.77 -53.98
C LEU A 427 -1.52 71.98 -52.67
N GLU A 428 -2.70 71.63 -52.17
CA GLU A 428 -2.85 70.73 -51.03
C GLU A 428 -2.50 69.28 -51.45
N ASN A 429 -1.48 68.74 -50.75
CA ASN A 429 -1.02 67.35 -50.73
C ASN A 429 -0.24 66.83 -51.96
N GLN A 430 1.07 67.06 -51.94
CA GLN A 430 2.05 66.16 -52.58
C GLN A 430 2.89 65.45 -51.51
N SER A 431 2.71 64.13 -51.41
CA SER A 431 3.54 63.21 -50.64
C SER A 431 4.90 63.02 -51.32
N ILE A 432 5.94 63.74 -50.89
CA ILE A 432 7.31 63.56 -51.42
C ILE A 432 8.29 63.74 -50.26
N SER A 433 8.82 62.63 -49.72
CA SER A 433 10.07 61.98 -50.11
C SER A 433 11.34 62.84 -49.94
N THR A 434 12.20 62.36 -49.04
CA THR A 434 13.67 62.56 -48.98
C THR A 434 14.21 63.98 -48.76
N VAL A 435 14.63 64.21 -47.52
CA VAL A 435 15.36 65.37 -46.98
C VAL A 435 16.71 65.58 -47.69
N ARG A 436 16.96 66.80 -48.19
CA ARG A 436 18.31 67.36 -48.38
C ARG A 436 18.58 68.42 -47.31
N ARG A 437 19.75 68.32 -46.64
CA ARG A 437 20.22 69.22 -45.58
C ARG A 437 20.43 70.67 -46.08
N PRO A 438 20.14 71.71 -45.26
CA PRO A 438 20.51 73.10 -45.57
C PRO A 438 21.94 73.44 -45.16
N ARG A 439 22.59 74.33 -45.95
CA ARG A 439 23.90 74.94 -45.71
C ARG A 439 23.83 76.00 -44.60
N THR A 440 24.85 76.02 -43.73
CA THR A 440 25.03 76.95 -42.62
C THR A 440 25.28 78.40 -43.07
N ALA A 441 24.72 79.34 -42.32
CA ALA A 441 24.74 80.79 -42.54
C ALA A 441 26.13 81.43 -42.40
N ALA A 442 26.38 82.50 -43.16
CA ALA A 442 27.61 83.28 -43.17
C ALA A 442 27.71 84.29 -41.99
N PRO A 443 28.92 84.62 -41.47
CA PRO A 443 29.10 85.53 -40.32
C PRO A 443 29.01 87.02 -40.69
N LYS A 444 28.68 87.85 -39.70
CA LYS A 444 28.53 89.32 -39.81
C LYS A 444 29.73 90.07 -39.19
N SER A 445 30.89 90.14 -39.85
CA SER A 445 31.91 91.22 -39.66
C SER A 445 33.07 91.06 -40.66
N SER A 446 33.75 92.16 -40.99
CA SER A 446 34.76 92.26 -42.07
C SER A 446 36.16 92.67 -41.56
N ASN A 447 36.56 92.24 -40.35
CA ASN A 447 37.92 92.41 -39.84
C ASN A 447 38.65 91.05 -39.84
N VAL A 448 39.74 90.96 -40.60
CA VAL A 448 40.45 89.68 -40.88
C VAL A 448 41.20 89.16 -39.65
N GLU A 449 41.75 90.03 -38.79
CA GLU A 449 42.40 89.61 -37.53
C GLU A 449 41.39 89.10 -36.49
N GLU A 450 40.27 89.79 -36.30
CA GLU A 450 39.20 89.38 -35.35
C GLU A 450 38.52 88.08 -35.80
N LEU A 451 38.32 87.87 -37.10
CA LEU A 451 37.84 86.59 -37.63
C LEU A 451 38.87 85.48 -37.43
N LYS A 452 40.18 85.75 -37.54
CA LYS A 452 41.23 84.77 -37.27
C LYS A 452 41.30 84.40 -35.78
N THR A 453 41.13 85.35 -34.86
CA THR A 453 41.08 85.07 -33.42
C THR A 453 39.81 84.32 -33.06
N LEU A 454 38.65 84.74 -33.55
CA LEU A 454 37.38 84.04 -33.34
C LEU A 454 37.40 82.62 -33.93
N VAL A 455 38.01 82.41 -35.10
CA VAL A 455 38.18 81.07 -35.68
C VAL A 455 39.13 80.22 -34.85
N LYS A 456 40.22 80.78 -34.31
CA LYS A 456 41.11 80.05 -33.40
C LYS A 456 40.43 79.68 -32.08
N GLU A 457 39.67 80.60 -31.49
CA GLU A 457 38.87 80.37 -30.29
C GLU A 457 37.78 79.33 -30.56
N LEU A 458 37.05 79.43 -31.67
CA LEU A 458 36.05 78.43 -32.07
C LEU A 458 36.68 77.07 -32.37
N MET A 459 37.88 77.03 -32.96
CA MET A 459 38.61 75.77 -33.17
C MET A 459 39.03 75.16 -31.83
N HIS A 460 39.52 75.97 -30.90
CA HIS A 460 39.88 75.51 -29.56
C HIS A 460 38.65 75.00 -28.79
N ASP A 461 37.54 75.75 -28.79
CA ASP A 461 36.26 75.35 -28.20
C ASP A 461 35.72 74.06 -28.84
N LEU A 462 35.93 73.89 -30.15
CA LEU A 462 35.46 72.70 -30.89
C LEU A 462 36.33 71.49 -30.57
N ASP A 463 37.63 71.67 -30.36
CA ASP A 463 38.54 70.62 -29.90
C ASP A 463 38.27 70.25 -28.43
N GLU A 464 38.05 71.22 -27.54
CA GLU A 464 37.64 70.95 -26.15
C GLU A 464 36.30 70.20 -26.09
N ARG A 465 35.31 70.63 -26.89
CA ARG A 465 34.02 69.92 -26.99
C ARG A 465 34.19 68.52 -27.59
N ARG A 466 35.10 68.32 -28.55
CA ARG A 466 35.42 66.98 -29.10
C ARG A 466 36.06 66.08 -28.04
N GLU A 467 36.97 66.60 -27.23
CA GLU A 467 37.60 65.90 -26.10
C GLU A 467 36.54 65.48 -25.07
N GLN A 468 35.66 66.40 -24.67
CA GLN A 468 34.54 66.14 -23.76
C GLN A 468 33.56 65.09 -24.33
N ILE A 469 33.22 65.19 -25.62
CA ILE A 469 32.37 64.20 -26.30
C ILE A 469 33.06 62.84 -26.39
N SER A 470 34.38 62.79 -26.57
CA SER A 470 35.16 61.55 -26.60
C SER A 470 35.10 60.82 -25.25
N VAL A 471 35.28 61.55 -24.15
CA VAL A 471 35.15 61.02 -22.79
C VAL A 471 33.72 60.51 -22.54
N LEU A 472 32.70 61.28 -22.90
CA LEU A 472 31.30 60.88 -22.76
C LEU A 472 30.94 59.66 -23.62
N LYS A 473 31.46 59.56 -24.84
CA LYS A 473 31.28 58.37 -25.71
C LYS A 473 31.90 57.13 -25.08
N LYS A 474 33.09 57.25 -24.49
CA LYS A 474 33.75 56.13 -23.80
C LYS A 474 32.97 55.69 -22.57
N ALA A 475 32.48 56.64 -21.76
CA ALA A 475 31.64 56.35 -20.61
C ALA A 475 30.28 55.73 -21.00
N HIS A 476 29.64 56.23 -22.07
CA HIS A 476 28.41 55.65 -22.61
C HIS A 476 28.65 54.23 -23.13
N LYS A 477 29.76 53.99 -23.82
CA LYS A 477 30.11 52.64 -24.30
C LYS A 477 30.29 51.67 -23.14
N GLY A 478 31.03 52.06 -22.09
CA GLY A 478 31.18 51.23 -20.88
C GLY A 478 29.85 50.88 -20.22
N ARG A 479 28.95 51.85 -20.02
CA ARG A 479 27.60 51.56 -19.48
C ARG A 479 26.75 50.71 -20.42
N GLN A 480 26.91 50.86 -21.74
CA GLN A 480 26.19 50.04 -22.71
C GLN A 480 26.66 48.59 -22.65
N ASP A 481 27.96 48.37 -22.48
CA ASP A 481 28.54 47.03 -22.35
C ASP A 481 28.08 46.38 -21.02
N GLU A 482 28.10 47.12 -19.90
CA GLU A 482 27.56 46.67 -18.60
C GLU A 482 26.06 46.33 -18.68
N PHE A 483 25.27 47.18 -19.33
CA PHE A 483 23.84 46.93 -19.53
C PHE A 483 23.59 45.67 -20.37
N ASN A 484 24.39 45.44 -21.41
CA ASN A 484 24.27 44.26 -22.25
C ASN A 484 24.63 42.98 -21.45
N GLU A 485 25.69 43.01 -20.65
CA GLU A 485 26.11 41.89 -19.80
C GLU A 485 25.04 41.52 -18.75
N GLU A 486 24.45 42.52 -18.10
CA GLU A 486 23.37 42.28 -17.14
C GLU A 486 22.09 41.77 -17.82
N ASN A 487 21.78 42.26 -19.02
CA ASN A 487 20.64 41.79 -19.80
C ASN A 487 20.83 40.34 -20.29
N ASP A 488 22.06 39.96 -20.67
CA ASP A 488 22.39 38.58 -21.02
C ASP A 488 22.29 37.64 -19.80
N LEU A 489 22.68 38.12 -18.61
CA LEU A 489 22.53 37.35 -17.37
C LEU A 489 21.05 37.17 -16.97
N VAL A 490 20.21 38.20 -17.16
CA VAL A 490 18.77 38.10 -16.96
C VAL A 490 18.15 37.12 -17.96
N ARG A 491 18.53 37.18 -19.24
CA ARG A 491 18.07 36.21 -20.26
C ARG A 491 18.50 34.78 -19.91
N GLY A 492 19.73 34.59 -19.43
CA GLY A 492 20.23 33.29 -18.98
C GLY A 492 19.39 32.72 -17.83
N LYS A 493 19.15 33.52 -16.79
CA LYS A 493 18.29 33.11 -15.67
C LYS A 493 16.86 32.82 -16.11
N GLN A 494 16.28 33.65 -17.00
CA GLN A 494 14.94 33.42 -17.52
C GLN A 494 14.85 32.09 -18.27
N ALA A 495 15.83 31.77 -19.11
CA ALA A 495 15.89 30.49 -19.82
C ALA A 495 16.04 29.28 -18.87
N GLU A 496 16.80 29.42 -17.77
CA GLU A 496 16.88 28.37 -16.75
C GLU A 496 15.56 28.15 -16.02
N TYR A 497 14.85 29.24 -15.67
CA TYR A 497 13.52 29.14 -15.06
C TYR A 497 12.51 28.50 -16.00
N GLU A 498 12.50 28.88 -17.27
CA GLU A 498 11.62 28.27 -18.28
C GLU A 498 11.92 26.77 -18.46
N ARG A 499 13.19 26.35 -18.48
CA ARG A 499 13.57 24.93 -18.50
C ARG A 499 13.10 24.18 -17.26
N ARG A 500 13.29 24.74 -16.07
CA ARG A 500 12.88 24.10 -14.82
C ARG A 500 11.35 24.01 -14.71
N HIS A 501 10.64 25.03 -15.18
CA HIS A 501 9.18 25.04 -15.28
C HIS A 501 8.70 23.91 -16.20
N ALA A 502 9.25 23.81 -17.41
CA ALA A 502 8.89 22.76 -18.36
C ALA A 502 9.17 21.35 -17.81
N GLN A 503 10.26 21.16 -17.08
CA GLN A 503 10.58 19.88 -16.44
C GLN A 503 9.57 19.52 -15.34
N VAL A 504 9.15 20.48 -14.52
CA VAL A 504 8.14 20.27 -13.48
C VAL A 504 6.76 20.02 -14.10
N GLU A 505 6.39 20.74 -15.16
CA GLU A 505 5.13 20.51 -15.89
C GLU A 505 5.08 19.12 -16.52
N SER A 506 6.17 18.67 -17.15
CA SER A 506 6.27 17.31 -17.69
C SER A 506 6.09 16.26 -16.59
N GLY A 507 6.80 16.41 -15.47
CA GLY A 507 6.68 15.49 -14.33
C GLY A 507 5.29 15.51 -13.68
N TYR A 508 4.63 16.67 -13.64
CA TYR A 508 3.26 16.80 -13.16
C TYR A 508 2.27 16.07 -14.06
N GLU A 509 2.39 16.22 -15.39
CA GLU A 509 1.49 15.58 -16.35
C GLU A 509 1.65 14.05 -16.34
N GLU A 510 2.90 13.55 -16.23
CA GLU A 510 3.17 12.11 -16.05
C GLU A 510 2.55 11.57 -14.77
N LEU A 511 2.71 12.28 -13.65
CA LEU A 511 2.13 11.87 -12.37
C LEU A 511 0.61 11.89 -12.41
N LYS A 512 0.02 12.90 -13.05
CA LYS A 512 -1.43 13.02 -13.23
C LYS A 512 -1.98 11.85 -14.04
N GLN A 513 -1.36 11.49 -15.17
CA GLN A 513 -1.76 10.32 -15.96
C GLN A 513 -1.66 9.01 -15.14
N MET A 514 -0.64 8.88 -14.29
CA MET A 514 -0.51 7.72 -13.41
C MET A 514 -1.62 7.66 -12.36
N VAL A 515 -1.97 8.80 -11.75
CA VAL A 515 -3.09 8.90 -10.79
C VAL A 515 -4.41 8.55 -11.47
N ASP A 516 -4.70 9.13 -12.63
CA ASP A 516 -5.93 8.83 -13.39
C ASP A 516 -6.02 7.32 -13.73
N SER A 517 -4.89 6.69 -14.08
CA SER A 517 -4.84 5.22 -14.32
C SER A 517 -5.08 4.39 -13.06
N MET A 518 -4.67 4.88 -11.89
CA MET A 518 -4.91 4.21 -10.61
C MET A 518 -6.35 4.38 -10.16
N GLU A 519 -6.93 5.56 -10.33
CA GLU A 519 -8.34 5.84 -10.06
C GLU A 519 -9.25 4.99 -10.95
N GLN A 520 -8.97 4.88 -12.24
CA GLN A 520 -9.72 4.00 -13.15
C GLN A 520 -9.64 2.54 -12.73
N ARG A 521 -8.44 2.04 -12.35
CA ARG A 521 -8.29 0.66 -11.86
C ARG A 521 -9.04 0.43 -10.55
N GLN A 522 -9.04 1.41 -9.65
CA GLN A 522 -9.81 1.35 -8.42
C GLN A 522 -11.31 1.33 -8.70
N GLU A 523 -11.80 2.17 -9.61
CA GLU A 523 -13.22 2.21 -9.99
C GLU A 523 -13.69 0.90 -10.62
N VAL A 524 -12.86 0.31 -11.51
CA VAL A 524 -13.15 -1.01 -12.09
C VAL A 524 -13.18 -2.07 -11.00
N ALA A 525 -12.18 -2.12 -10.11
CA ALA A 525 -12.13 -3.11 -9.02
C ALA A 525 -13.34 -2.98 -8.09
N VAL A 526 -13.77 -1.76 -7.75
CA VAL A 526 -14.95 -1.51 -6.91
C VAL A 526 -16.24 -1.96 -7.59
N LYS A 527 -16.35 -1.85 -8.92
CA LYS A 527 -17.53 -2.34 -9.67
C LYS A 527 -17.55 -3.86 -9.78
N THR A 528 -16.40 -4.52 -9.86
CA THR A 528 -16.31 -5.99 -10.01
C THR A 528 -16.46 -6.75 -8.68
N ILE A 529 -16.21 -6.11 -7.54
CA ILE A 529 -16.34 -6.75 -6.21
C ILE A 529 -17.78 -7.23 -5.95
N PRO A 530 -18.83 -6.40 -6.14
CA PRO A 530 -20.22 -6.83 -5.97
C PRO A 530 -20.63 -7.98 -6.89
N ASP A 531 -20.15 -7.99 -8.13
CA ASP A 531 -20.44 -9.06 -9.09
C ASP A 531 -19.81 -10.39 -8.63
N LEU A 532 -18.59 -10.35 -8.07
CA LEU A 532 -17.93 -11.52 -7.51
C LEU A 532 -18.58 -11.97 -6.19
N GLU A 533 -18.98 -11.04 -5.34
CA GLU A 533 -19.73 -11.33 -4.11
C GLU A 533 -21.09 -11.98 -4.43
N GLN A 534 -21.76 -11.52 -5.49
CA GLN A 534 -23.00 -12.13 -5.97
C GLN A 534 -22.76 -13.52 -6.57
N GLN A 535 -21.69 -13.71 -7.34
CA GLN A 535 -21.32 -15.04 -7.84
C GLN A 535 -20.98 -16.02 -6.71
N ILE A 536 -20.30 -15.55 -5.66
CA ILE A 536 -20.00 -16.36 -4.47
C ILE A 536 -21.31 -16.70 -3.74
N ALA A 537 -22.20 -15.74 -3.52
CA ALA A 537 -23.50 -15.98 -2.89
C ALA A 537 -24.39 -16.94 -3.71
N ASP A 538 -24.35 -16.86 -5.05
CA ASP A 538 -25.06 -17.79 -5.93
C ASP A 538 -24.46 -19.21 -5.86
N VAL A 539 -23.14 -19.34 -5.70
CA VAL A 539 -22.48 -20.64 -5.51
C VAL A 539 -22.75 -21.20 -4.12
N ASP A 540 -22.71 -20.36 -3.08
CA ASP A 540 -22.99 -20.75 -1.70
C ASP A 540 -24.46 -21.18 -1.53
N SER A 541 -25.41 -20.46 -2.13
CA SER A 541 -26.83 -20.86 -2.12
C SER A 541 -27.06 -22.18 -2.87
N LYS A 542 -26.31 -22.44 -3.95
CA LYS A 542 -26.35 -23.73 -4.65
C LYS A 542 -25.74 -24.84 -3.81
N LEU A 543 -24.67 -24.56 -3.05
CA LEU A 543 -24.07 -25.52 -2.13
C LEU A 543 -24.98 -25.81 -0.93
N GLU A 544 -25.67 -24.81 -0.38
CA GLU A 544 -26.64 -25.00 0.70
C GLU A 544 -27.87 -25.81 0.26
N VAL A 545 -28.33 -25.65 -0.99
CA VAL A 545 -29.40 -26.49 -1.55
C VAL A 545 -28.93 -27.92 -1.81
N LEU A 546 -27.65 -28.13 -2.11
CA LEU A 546 -27.03 -29.45 -2.26
C LEU A 546 -26.78 -30.16 -0.92
N ASP A 547 -26.63 -29.43 0.18
CA ASP A 547 -26.30 -30.01 1.51
C ASP A 547 -27.56 -30.35 2.35
N GLY A 548 -28.76 -30.03 1.85
CA GLY A 548 -30.03 -30.13 2.59
C GLY A 548 -31.05 -31.17 2.10
N GLY A 549 -30.74 -32.00 1.10
CA GLY A 549 -31.70 -32.89 0.43
C GLY A 549 -31.62 -34.37 0.84
N ASP A 550 -32.78 -35.02 1.08
CA ASP A 550 -32.90 -36.47 1.26
C ASP A 550 -32.41 -37.24 0.00
N PRO A 551 -31.55 -38.27 0.13
CA PRO A 551 -30.84 -38.91 -1.00
C PRO A 551 -31.71 -39.66 -2.01
N GLU A 552 -32.98 -39.99 -1.69
CA GLU A 552 -33.88 -40.64 -2.67
C GLU A 552 -34.53 -39.64 -3.64
N ASN A 553 -34.64 -38.36 -3.27
CA ASN A 553 -35.17 -37.32 -4.16
C ASN A 553 -34.08 -36.79 -5.11
N GLU A 554 -32.81 -36.81 -4.68
CA GLU A 554 -31.66 -36.38 -5.48
C GLU A 554 -31.46 -37.22 -6.74
N GLU A 555 -31.63 -38.54 -6.69
CA GLU A 555 -31.45 -39.37 -7.89
C GLU A 555 -32.55 -39.10 -8.94
N THR A 556 -33.75 -38.74 -8.49
CA THR A 556 -34.87 -38.40 -9.38
C THR A 556 -34.75 -36.98 -9.94
N GLN A 557 -34.30 -36.01 -9.13
CA GLN A 557 -34.07 -34.64 -9.59
C GLN A 557 -32.83 -34.52 -10.48
N LEU A 558 -31.76 -35.25 -10.19
CA LEU A 558 -30.57 -35.32 -11.07
C LEU A 558 -30.88 -36.02 -12.39
N LYS A 559 -31.78 -37.03 -12.41
CA LYS A 559 -32.27 -37.63 -13.67
C LYS A 559 -33.11 -36.65 -14.48
N ILE A 560 -34.01 -35.90 -13.84
CA ILE A 560 -34.82 -34.88 -14.51
C ILE A 560 -33.93 -33.73 -15.03
N GLN A 561 -32.94 -33.30 -14.26
CA GLN A 561 -31.97 -32.28 -14.68
C GLN A 561 -31.01 -32.77 -15.77
N LEU A 562 -30.62 -34.05 -15.77
CA LEU A 562 -29.85 -34.65 -16.87
C LEU A 562 -30.69 -34.73 -18.15
N GLU A 563 -31.97 -35.07 -18.06
CA GLU A 563 -32.88 -35.07 -19.20
C GLU A 563 -33.16 -33.65 -19.72
N GLU A 564 -33.31 -32.66 -18.82
CA GLU A 564 -33.48 -31.25 -19.20
C GLU A 564 -32.19 -30.65 -19.81
N GLU A 565 -31.02 -30.93 -19.25
CA GLU A 565 -29.70 -30.52 -19.80
C GLU A 565 -29.41 -31.22 -21.14
N GLN A 566 -29.77 -32.50 -21.28
CA GLN A 566 -29.65 -33.21 -22.56
C GLN A 566 -30.61 -32.63 -23.61
N HIS A 567 -31.84 -32.30 -23.23
CA HIS A 567 -32.81 -31.68 -24.13
C HIS A 567 -32.40 -30.24 -24.49
N LEU A 568 -31.81 -29.49 -23.56
CA LEU A 568 -31.23 -28.17 -23.81
C LEU A 568 -29.98 -28.26 -24.69
N SER A 569 -29.14 -29.28 -24.49
CA SER A 569 -27.98 -29.60 -25.33
C SER A 569 -28.38 -30.00 -26.73
N GLU A 570 -29.45 -30.79 -26.91
CA GLU A 570 -30.01 -31.14 -28.22
C GLU A 570 -30.67 -29.92 -28.90
N GLN A 571 -31.35 -29.05 -28.15
CA GLN A 571 -31.87 -27.78 -28.69
C GLN A 571 -30.76 -26.80 -29.05
N LEU A 572 -29.67 -26.74 -28.27
CA LEU A 572 -28.48 -25.94 -28.57
C LEU A 572 -27.68 -26.55 -29.74
N ALA A 573 -27.64 -27.87 -29.88
CA ALA A 573 -27.07 -28.55 -31.04
C ALA A 573 -27.89 -28.26 -32.31
N GLN A 574 -29.23 -28.29 -32.22
CA GLN A 574 -30.12 -27.90 -33.31
C GLN A 574 -30.02 -26.40 -33.65
N ARG A 575 -29.90 -25.50 -32.66
CA ARG A 575 -29.62 -24.07 -32.89
C ARG A 575 -28.22 -23.82 -33.45
N SER A 576 -27.21 -24.52 -32.97
CA SER A 576 -25.83 -24.40 -33.48
C SER A 576 -25.68 -24.89 -34.91
N SER A 577 -26.54 -25.81 -35.37
CA SER A 577 -26.60 -26.19 -36.79
C SER A 577 -26.98 -25.01 -37.71
N SER A 578 -27.69 -24.00 -37.17
CA SER A 578 -27.97 -22.75 -37.88
C SER A 578 -26.83 -21.71 -37.78
N ASP A 579 -26.06 -21.72 -36.69
CA ASP A 579 -24.89 -20.83 -36.48
C ASP A 579 -23.59 -21.29 -37.18
N VAL A 580 -23.50 -22.55 -37.63
CA VAL A 580 -22.37 -23.01 -38.46
C VAL A 580 -22.32 -22.29 -39.82
N GLY A 581 -23.46 -21.75 -40.29
CA GLY A 581 -23.52 -20.88 -41.46
C GLY A 581 -22.79 -19.55 -41.24
N ASP A 582 -22.91 -18.98 -40.04
CA ASP A 582 -22.37 -17.66 -39.71
C ASP A 582 -20.86 -17.70 -39.42
N LEU A 583 -20.33 -18.84 -38.93
CA LEU A 583 -18.89 -19.01 -38.72
C LEU A 583 -18.11 -19.08 -40.04
N ASN A 584 -18.73 -19.61 -41.11
CA ASN A 584 -18.17 -19.59 -42.47
C ASN A 584 -18.26 -18.19 -43.09
N ALA A 585 -19.36 -17.46 -42.86
CA ALA A 585 -19.49 -16.06 -43.28
C ALA A 585 -18.44 -15.17 -42.58
N ALA A 586 -18.24 -15.34 -41.27
CA ALA A 586 -17.22 -14.64 -40.50
C ALA A 586 -15.80 -14.99 -40.94
N ARG A 587 -15.51 -16.26 -41.28
CA ARG A 587 -14.22 -16.66 -41.87
C ARG A 587 -13.97 -16.02 -43.23
N GLN A 588 -14.98 -15.99 -44.10
CA GLN A 588 -14.87 -15.31 -45.40
C GLN A 588 -14.67 -13.80 -45.22
N GLN A 589 -15.39 -13.18 -44.29
CA GLN A 589 -15.20 -11.77 -43.97
C GLN A 589 -13.77 -11.53 -43.48
N MET A 590 -13.27 -12.32 -42.52
CA MET A 590 -11.90 -12.17 -42.00
C MET A 590 -10.82 -12.34 -43.09
N LEU A 591 -11.05 -13.22 -44.07
CA LEU A 591 -10.18 -13.35 -45.25
C LEU A 591 -10.25 -12.11 -46.15
N MET A 592 -11.44 -11.53 -46.37
CA MET A 592 -11.59 -10.28 -47.11
C MET A 592 -10.92 -9.10 -46.39
N TRP A 593 -11.04 -9.01 -45.06
CA TRP A 593 -10.36 -7.99 -44.24
C TRP A 593 -8.84 -8.15 -44.33
N ARG A 594 -8.30 -9.37 -44.29
CA ARG A 594 -6.87 -9.62 -44.54
C ARG A 594 -6.43 -9.21 -45.95
N GLY A 595 -7.22 -9.52 -46.98
CA GLY A 595 -6.94 -9.10 -48.35
C GLY A 595 -6.98 -7.58 -48.55
N LEU A 596 -7.86 -6.88 -47.84
CA LEU A 596 -7.91 -5.42 -47.80
C LEU A 596 -6.67 -4.83 -47.13
N LEU A 597 -6.21 -5.45 -46.04
CA LEU A 597 -5.05 -5.02 -45.28
C LEU A 597 -3.77 -5.15 -46.12
N THR A 598 -3.58 -6.27 -46.82
CA THR A 598 -2.43 -6.46 -47.73
C THR A 598 -2.48 -5.51 -48.92
N MET A 599 -3.66 -5.19 -49.45
CA MET A 599 -3.80 -4.15 -50.49
C MET A 599 -3.46 -2.76 -49.96
N PHE A 600 -3.84 -2.41 -48.72
CA PHE A 600 -3.46 -1.15 -48.11
C PHE A 600 -1.96 -1.08 -47.83
N GLU A 601 -1.34 -2.16 -47.36
CA GLU A 601 0.10 -2.24 -47.17
C GLU A 601 0.86 -2.09 -48.50
N ALA A 602 0.40 -2.75 -49.57
CA ALA A 602 0.96 -2.58 -50.92
C ALA A 602 0.75 -1.15 -51.46
N LYS A 603 -0.39 -0.52 -51.15
CA LYS A 603 -0.66 0.87 -51.51
C LYS A 603 0.24 1.84 -50.74
N ILE A 604 0.47 1.59 -49.45
CA ILE A 604 1.42 2.35 -48.63
C ILE A 604 2.83 2.18 -49.18
N PHE A 605 3.23 0.95 -49.54
CA PHE A 605 4.53 0.67 -50.13
C PHE A 605 4.73 1.41 -51.46
N THR A 606 3.77 1.32 -52.38
CA THR A 606 3.84 2.04 -53.67
C THR A 606 3.79 3.56 -53.52
N THR A 607 3.10 4.10 -52.51
CA THR A 607 3.18 5.54 -52.20
C THR A 607 4.53 5.93 -51.63
N LYS A 608 5.16 5.08 -50.79
CA LYS A 608 6.51 5.31 -50.29
C LYS A 608 7.57 5.24 -51.40
N GLU A 609 7.42 4.29 -52.34
CA GLU A 609 8.27 4.23 -53.54
C GLU A 609 8.05 5.43 -54.47
N LYS A 610 6.81 5.88 -54.68
CA LYS A 610 6.56 7.12 -55.46
C LYS A 610 7.17 8.36 -54.81
N ILE A 611 7.17 8.42 -53.47
CA ILE A 611 7.82 9.52 -52.72
C ILE A 611 9.35 9.43 -52.84
N HIS A 612 9.94 8.23 -52.83
CA HIS A 612 11.38 8.05 -53.04
C HIS A 612 11.82 8.26 -54.50
N GLY A 613 11.07 7.76 -55.48
CA GLY A 613 11.34 7.94 -56.90
C GLY A 613 11.22 9.40 -57.37
N ASN A 614 10.35 10.20 -56.74
CA ASN A 614 10.29 11.65 -56.97
C ASN A 614 11.45 12.43 -56.33
N MET A 615 12.19 11.85 -55.37
CA MET A 615 13.41 12.46 -54.83
C MET A 615 14.67 12.10 -55.65
N GLU A 616 14.71 10.94 -56.31
CA GLU A 616 15.85 10.55 -57.16
C GLU A 616 15.83 11.20 -58.57
N HIS A 617 14.68 11.64 -59.06
CA HIS A 617 14.58 12.35 -60.35
C HIS A 617 14.74 13.89 -60.28
N SER A 618 15.01 14.47 -59.11
CA SER A 618 15.22 15.93 -58.93
C SER A 618 16.68 16.34 -58.67
N LEU A 619 17.64 15.42 -58.82
CA LEU A 619 19.08 15.68 -58.60
C LEU A 619 19.96 15.24 -59.80
N GLY A 620 19.40 15.28 -61.01
CA GLY A 620 20.12 14.99 -62.25
C GLY A 620 19.67 15.90 -63.39
N ASP A 621 20.02 17.18 -63.29
CA ASP A 621 20.39 18.09 -64.39
C ASP A 621 21.37 19.14 -63.85
#